data_AF-A0A4Z1EJ27-F1
#
_entry.id   AF-A0A4Z1EJ27-F1
#
_cell.length_a   1.000
_cell.length_b   1.000
_cell.length_c   1.000
_cell.angle_alpha   90.00
_cell.angle_beta   90.00
_cell.angle_gamma   90.00
#
_symmetry.space_group_name_H-M   'P 1'
#
loop_
_entity.id
_entity.type
_entity.pdbx_description
1 polymer ?
#
loop_
_entity_poly.entity_id
_entity_poly.type
_entity_poly.pdbx_seq_one_letter_code
_entity_poly.pdbx_strand_id
1 'polypeptide(L)'
;MGRFWAPPECSFAEGDDNYHPFRDREWFVDTNLTIPADISRLESGDARRAFTHYWHDKHCTFVLQKLALAVALKKTMVPGLVGSIHHVNHCAMTITKTIKNAYNETFLANDMSITESTLGFMPCVTVKSLMDNPGYEN
;
A
#
# COMPACT_ATOMS: atom_id res chain seq x y z
N MET A 1 -4.42 -7.73 -2.20
CA MET A 1 -4.71 -6.36 -2.73
C MET A 1 -3.98 -5.28 -1.91
N GLY A 2 -3.58 -4.14 -2.47
CA GLY A 2 -2.76 -3.11 -1.78
C GLY A 2 -3.34 -1.69 -1.71
N ARG A 3 -4.65 -1.53 -1.47
CA ARG A 3 -5.46 -0.28 -1.66
C ARG A 3 -5.64 0.20 -3.09
N PHE A 4 -5.40 -0.68 -4.04
CA PHE A 4 -5.60 -0.38 -5.45
C PHE A 4 -6.24 -1.60 -6.10
N TRP A 5 -6.90 -1.34 -7.21
CA TRP A 5 -7.36 -2.39 -8.10
C TRP A 5 -6.32 -2.54 -9.19
N ALA A 6 -5.88 -3.77 -9.39
CA ALA A 6 -4.97 -4.12 -10.46
C ALA A 6 -5.65 -5.15 -11.37
N PRO A 7 -5.37 -5.13 -12.68
CA PRO A 7 -5.80 -6.20 -13.57
C PRO A 7 -5.33 -7.58 -13.09
N PRO A 8 -6.09 -8.66 -13.36
CA PRO A 8 -5.74 -10.01 -12.92
C PRO A 8 -4.35 -10.46 -13.34
N GLU A 9 -3.82 -9.96 -14.46
CA GLU A 9 -2.52 -10.33 -15.02
C GLU A 9 -1.33 -9.90 -14.12
N CYS A 10 -1.53 -8.89 -13.27
CA CYS A 10 -0.55 -8.44 -12.30
C CYS A 10 -1.03 -8.49 -10.85
N SER A 11 -2.23 -9.02 -10.61
CA SER A 11 -2.74 -9.33 -9.28
C SER A 11 -2.43 -10.79 -8.95
N PHE A 12 -1.92 -11.05 -7.75
CA PHE A 12 -1.60 -12.40 -7.31
C PHE A 12 -1.86 -12.56 -5.82
N ALA A 13 -2.52 -13.66 -5.46
CA ALA A 13 -3.07 -13.90 -4.12
C ALA A 13 -1.99 -14.22 -3.08
N GLU A 14 -0.85 -14.75 -3.51
CA GLU A 14 0.25 -15.16 -2.63
C GLU A 14 0.68 -14.00 -1.72
N GLY A 15 0.55 -14.21 -0.40
CA GLY A 15 0.87 -13.21 0.63
C GLY A 15 -0.27 -12.26 1.02
N ASP A 16 -1.47 -12.38 0.45
CA ASP A 16 -2.65 -11.62 0.89
C ASP A 16 -3.21 -12.10 2.25
N ASP A 17 -2.90 -13.34 2.68
CA ASP A 17 -3.41 -13.90 3.96
C ASP A 17 -2.95 -13.10 5.20
N ASN A 18 -1.82 -12.39 5.10
CA ASN A 18 -1.24 -11.63 6.20
C ASN A 18 -1.73 -10.18 6.25
N TYR A 19 -2.46 -9.72 5.23
CA TYR A 19 -2.84 -8.32 5.10
C TYR A 19 -4.06 -8.16 4.18
N HIS A 20 -5.16 -7.65 4.75
CA HIS A 20 -6.34 -7.28 3.98
C HIS A 20 -6.52 -5.75 3.99
N PRO A 21 -6.47 -5.06 2.83
CA PRO A 21 -6.44 -3.60 2.81
C PRO A 21 -7.67 -2.92 3.39
N PHE A 22 -8.83 -3.59 3.33
CA PHE A 22 -10.11 -2.99 3.74
C PHE A 22 -10.81 -3.69 4.92
N ARG A 23 -10.25 -4.79 5.45
CA ARG A 23 -10.91 -5.62 6.47
C ARG A 23 -10.09 -5.80 7.75
N ASP A 24 -8.85 -5.32 7.76
CA ASP A 24 -7.97 -5.38 8.93
C ASP A 24 -8.13 -4.17 9.87
N ARG A 25 -9.07 -3.25 9.56
CA ARG A 25 -9.37 -2.01 10.29
C ARG A 25 -10.71 -1.41 9.87
N GLU A 26 -11.17 -0.43 10.65
CA GLU A 26 -12.32 0.41 10.30
C GLU A 26 -11.93 1.49 9.29
N TRP A 27 -12.87 1.78 8.40
CA TRP A 27 -12.74 2.79 7.36
C TRP A 27 -13.90 3.77 7.44
N PHE A 28 -13.64 5.02 7.04
CA PHE A 28 -14.57 6.13 7.16
C PHE A 28 -14.66 6.91 5.86
N VAL A 29 -15.78 7.58 5.62
CA VAL A 29 -15.96 8.46 4.44
C VAL A 29 -15.65 9.93 4.73
N ASP A 30 -15.43 10.28 6.00
CA ASP A 30 -15.13 11.62 6.48
C ASP A 30 -13.82 11.69 7.26
N THR A 31 -13.20 12.87 7.28
CA THR A 31 -11.93 13.13 7.99
C THR A 31 -12.06 13.14 9.50
N ASN A 32 -13.28 13.23 10.06
CA ASN A 32 -13.49 13.15 11.50
C ASN A 32 -13.62 11.71 12.00
N LEU A 33 -13.60 10.73 11.09
CA LEU A 33 -13.71 9.31 11.40
C LEU A 33 -15.02 8.97 12.13
N THR A 34 -16.13 9.54 11.67
CA THR A 34 -17.44 9.39 12.33
C THR A 34 -18.45 8.59 11.53
N ILE A 35 -18.30 8.55 10.20
CA ILE A 35 -19.22 7.89 9.28
C ILE A 35 -18.52 6.67 8.68
N PRO A 36 -18.89 5.44 9.09
CA PRO A 36 -18.28 4.23 8.57
C PRO A 36 -18.44 4.12 7.05
N ALA A 37 -17.39 3.62 6.39
CA ALA A 37 -17.40 3.34 4.96
C ALA A 37 -18.05 1.98 4.66
N ASP A 38 -18.69 1.89 3.50
CA ASP A 38 -19.14 0.61 2.95
C ASP A 38 -17.95 -0.15 2.36
N ILE A 39 -17.54 -1.22 3.06
CA ILE A 39 -16.40 -2.06 2.67
C ILE A 39 -16.58 -2.66 1.28
N SER A 40 -17.81 -3.03 0.89
CA SER A 40 -18.07 -3.64 -0.42
C SER A 40 -17.74 -2.66 -1.55
N ARG A 41 -17.99 -1.36 -1.34
CA ARG A 41 -17.65 -0.29 -2.29
C ARG A 41 -16.16 0.02 -2.33
N LEU A 42 -15.46 -0.14 -1.20
CA LEU A 42 -14.00 -0.05 -1.15
C LEU A 42 -13.33 -1.24 -1.85
N GLU A 43 -13.97 -2.41 -1.88
CA GLU A 43 -13.46 -3.58 -2.56
C GLU A 43 -13.77 -3.56 -4.07
N SER A 44 -14.89 -2.97 -4.48
CA SER A 44 -15.35 -2.98 -5.87
C SER A 44 -14.71 -1.94 -6.78
N GLY A 45 -14.24 -0.81 -6.25
CA GLY A 45 -13.87 0.35 -7.08
C GLY A 45 -14.76 1.56 -6.91
N ASP A 46 -15.92 1.40 -6.28
CA ASP A 46 -16.99 2.41 -6.31
C ASP A 46 -16.79 3.56 -5.33
N ALA A 47 -15.83 3.45 -4.42
CA ALA A 47 -15.39 4.51 -3.53
C ALA A 47 -13.99 4.99 -3.95
N ARG A 48 -13.84 6.29 -4.21
CA ARG A 48 -12.56 6.89 -4.65
C ARG A 48 -11.66 7.32 -3.50
N ARG A 49 -12.21 7.47 -2.30
CA ARG A 49 -11.50 7.93 -1.11
C ARG A 49 -12.07 7.24 0.12
N ALA A 50 -11.21 6.97 1.08
CA ALA A 50 -11.57 6.53 2.41
C ALA A 50 -10.52 6.98 3.43
N PHE A 51 -10.92 7.09 4.69
CA PHE A 51 -10.10 7.56 5.79
C PHE A 51 -9.99 6.48 6.87
N THR A 52 -8.86 6.43 7.56
CA THR A 52 -8.61 5.54 8.70
C THR A 52 -7.65 6.23 9.66
N HIS A 53 -7.58 5.76 10.91
CA HIS A 53 -6.44 6.03 11.79
C HIS A 53 -5.13 5.57 11.14
N TYR A 54 -4.03 6.21 11.54
CA TYR A 54 -2.70 6.03 10.97
C TYR A 54 -2.34 4.57 10.70
N TRP A 55 -1.96 4.30 9.45
CA TRP A 55 -1.77 2.93 8.97
C TRP A 55 -0.69 2.82 7.87
N HIS A 56 -0.05 3.93 7.53
CA HIS A 56 0.87 4.01 6.40
C HIS A 56 2.04 3.00 6.48
N ASP A 57 2.56 2.70 7.67
CA ASP A 57 3.73 1.80 7.83
C ASP A 57 3.42 0.34 7.46
N LYS A 58 2.23 -0.14 7.83
CA LYS A 58 1.78 -1.50 7.46
C LYS A 58 1.59 -1.61 5.95
N HIS A 59 1.07 -0.57 5.29
CA HIS A 59 0.99 -0.51 3.83
C HIS A 59 2.37 -0.62 3.18
N CYS A 60 3.31 0.21 3.61
CA CYS A 60 4.67 0.25 3.05
C CYS A 60 5.34 -1.11 3.16
N THR A 61 5.18 -1.77 4.32
CA THR A 61 5.71 -3.11 4.55
C THR A 61 5.10 -4.13 3.58
N PHE A 62 3.77 -4.09 3.40
CA PHE A 62 3.08 -5.00 2.48
C PHE A 62 3.51 -4.81 1.02
N VAL A 63 3.68 -3.56 0.56
CA VAL A 63 4.14 -3.26 -0.81
C VAL A 63 5.53 -3.84 -1.05
N LEU A 64 6.45 -3.70 -0.09
CA LEU A 64 7.80 -4.28 -0.18
C LEU A 64 7.76 -5.81 -0.19
N GLN A 65 6.92 -6.44 0.65
CA GLN A 65 6.75 -7.89 0.67
C GLN A 65 6.18 -8.41 -0.66
N LYS A 66 5.20 -7.71 -1.25
CA LYS A 66 4.65 -8.07 -2.57
C LYS A 66 5.69 -7.97 -3.67
N LEU A 67 6.54 -6.95 -3.65
CA LEU A 67 7.63 -6.85 -4.62
C LEU A 67 8.61 -8.03 -4.48
N ALA A 68 9.03 -8.34 -3.25
CA ALA A 68 9.92 -9.47 -2.99
C ALA A 68 9.31 -10.82 -3.43
N LEU A 69 8.01 -11.03 -3.15
CA LEU A 69 7.26 -12.22 -3.59
C LEU A 69 7.18 -12.31 -5.12
N ALA A 70 6.90 -11.20 -5.81
CA ALA A 70 6.84 -11.18 -7.27
C ALA A 70 8.15 -11.64 -7.90
N VAL A 71 9.29 -11.18 -7.36
CA VAL A 71 10.64 -11.62 -7.78
C VAL A 71 10.85 -13.10 -7.50
N ALA A 72 10.54 -13.57 -6.28
CA ALA A 72 10.72 -14.97 -5.90
C ALA A 72 9.88 -15.94 -6.76
N LEU A 73 8.65 -15.52 -7.10
CA LEU A 73 7.73 -16.27 -7.94
C LEU A 73 7.96 -16.09 -9.44
N LYS A 74 8.99 -15.31 -9.84
CA LYS A 74 9.32 -14.98 -11.23
C LYS A 74 8.11 -14.43 -12.01
N LYS A 75 7.27 -13.62 -11.35
CA LYS A 75 6.16 -12.94 -12.02
C LYS A 75 6.74 -11.97 -13.05
N THR A 76 6.12 -11.89 -14.22
CA THR A 76 6.55 -10.98 -15.30
C THR A 76 5.94 -9.59 -15.14
N MET A 77 4.79 -9.50 -14.46
CA MET A 77 4.03 -8.28 -14.23
C MET A 77 3.72 -8.10 -12.74
N VAL A 78 3.71 -6.84 -12.29
CA VAL A 78 3.28 -6.42 -10.95
C VAL A 78 2.38 -5.19 -11.05
N PRO A 79 1.58 -4.88 -10.02
CA PRO A 79 0.83 -3.64 -10.00
C PRO A 79 1.80 -2.45 -10.02
N GLY A 80 1.45 -1.38 -10.73
CA GLY A 80 2.32 -0.21 -10.92
C GLY A 80 2.82 0.41 -9.62
N LEU A 81 2.02 0.37 -8.55
CA LEU A 81 2.40 0.84 -7.22
C LEU A 81 3.53 0.00 -6.58
N VAL A 82 3.52 -1.31 -6.81
CA VAL A 82 4.54 -2.27 -6.35
C VAL A 82 5.79 -2.15 -7.22
N GLY A 83 5.60 -1.93 -8.52
CA GLY A 83 6.67 -1.71 -9.49
C GLY A 83 7.09 -0.24 -9.67
N SER A 84 6.84 0.64 -8.70
CA SER A 84 7.29 2.03 -8.76
C SER A 84 8.48 2.23 -7.84
N ILE A 85 9.66 2.52 -8.40
CA ILE A 85 10.87 2.77 -7.60
C ILE A 85 10.69 3.96 -6.66
N HIS A 86 10.02 5.02 -7.11
CA HIS A 86 9.72 6.19 -6.30
C HIS A 86 8.90 5.79 -5.07
N HIS A 87 7.86 4.97 -5.27
CA HIS A 87 7.01 4.54 -4.17
C HIS A 87 7.71 3.54 -3.24
N VAL A 88 8.51 2.62 -3.77
CA VAL A 88 9.33 1.69 -2.98
C VAL A 88 10.34 2.46 -2.12
N ASN A 89 11.01 3.48 -2.68
CA ASN A 89 11.93 4.34 -1.93
C ASN A 89 11.21 5.13 -0.83
N HIS A 90 10.05 5.72 -1.13
CA HIS A 90 9.19 6.36 -0.13
C HIS A 90 8.86 5.40 1.01
N CYS A 91 8.39 4.19 0.69
CA CYS A 91 8.08 3.15 1.67
C CYS A 91 9.28 2.81 2.56
N ALA A 92 10.45 2.58 1.95
CA ALA A 92 11.67 2.24 2.67
C ALA A 92 12.13 3.39 3.60
N MET A 93 12.05 4.64 3.13
CA MET A 93 12.41 5.81 3.91
C MET A 93 11.45 6.04 5.07
N THR A 94 10.14 5.87 4.86
CA THR A 94 9.14 5.99 5.94
C THR A 94 9.40 4.96 7.04
N ILE A 95 9.58 3.68 6.68
CA ILE A 95 9.87 2.62 7.66
C ILE A 95 11.16 2.94 8.42
N THR A 96 12.22 3.36 7.71
CA THR A 96 13.50 3.73 8.34
C THR A 96 13.33 4.90 9.32
N LYS A 97 12.54 5.91 8.96
CA LYS A 97 12.22 7.05 9.83
C LYS A 97 11.45 6.61 11.06
N THR A 98 10.41 5.77 10.91
CA THR A 98 9.64 5.22 12.04
C THR A 98 10.56 4.47 13.01
N ILE A 99 11.44 3.58 12.50
CA ILE A 99 12.38 2.83 13.34
C ILE A 99 13.33 3.76 14.08
N LYS A 100 13.91 4.75 13.39
CA LYS A 100 14.80 5.75 14.01
C LYS A 100 14.10 6.52 15.12
N ASN A 101 12.85 6.93 14.88
CA ASN A 101 12.07 7.68 15.86
C ASN A 101 11.68 6.82 17.07
N ALA A 102 11.41 5.53 16.88
CA ALA A 102 11.05 4.61 17.96
C ALA A 102 12.13 4.47 19.06
N TYR A 103 13.39 4.83 18.77
CA TYR A 103 14.46 4.89 19.79
C TYR A 103 14.34 6.11 20.72
N ASN A 104 13.68 7.18 20.28
CA ASN A 104 13.57 8.45 21.00
C ASN A 104 12.13 8.76 21.46
N GLU A 105 11.14 8.12 20.85
CA GLU A 105 9.72 8.27 21.12
C GLU A 105 9.16 6.92 21.56
N THR A 106 8.58 6.85 22.75
CA THR A 106 7.70 5.71 23.09
C THR A 106 6.57 5.70 22.09
N PHE A 107 6.45 4.61 21.33
CA PHE A 107 5.39 4.42 20.33
C PHE A 107 4.04 4.78 20.96
N LEU A 108 3.50 5.95 20.62
CA LEU A 108 2.21 6.37 21.12
C LEU A 108 1.19 5.53 20.37
N ALA A 109 0.67 4.48 21.03
CA ALA A 109 -0.41 3.65 20.50
C ALA A 109 -1.67 4.46 20.08
N ASN A 110 -1.72 5.74 20.44
CA ASN A 110 -2.78 6.70 20.16
C ASN A 110 -2.38 7.76 19.12
N ASP A 111 -1.54 7.47 18.12
CA ASP A 111 -1.45 8.37 16.97
C ASP A 111 -2.82 8.42 16.25
N MET A 112 -3.60 9.44 16.60
CA MET A 112 -4.90 9.73 16.01
C MET A 112 -4.77 10.44 14.66
N SER A 113 -3.56 10.57 14.11
CA SER A 113 -3.39 11.13 12.77
C SER A 113 -4.20 10.32 11.77
N ILE A 114 -4.87 11.06 10.88
CA ILE A 114 -5.70 10.47 9.85
C ILE A 114 -4.82 10.14 8.65
N THR A 115 -5.07 8.99 8.04
CA THR A 115 -4.53 8.67 6.72
C THR A 115 -5.67 8.73 5.71
N GLU A 116 -5.54 9.61 4.72
CA GLU A 116 -6.36 9.57 3.52
C GLU A 116 -5.84 8.45 2.61
N SER A 117 -6.76 7.65 2.08
CA SER A 117 -6.48 6.65 1.06
C SER A 117 -7.20 7.03 -0.23
N THR A 118 -6.46 7.60 -1.17
CA THR A 118 -6.93 7.74 -2.55
C THR A 118 -6.94 6.37 -3.20
N LEU A 119 -8.10 5.94 -3.68
CA LEU A 119 -8.30 4.64 -4.30
C LEU A 119 -8.41 4.80 -5.81
N GLY A 120 -7.71 3.95 -6.54
CA GLY A 120 -7.69 4.00 -8.00
C GLY A 120 -7.24 2.70 -8.65
N PHE A 121 -7.57 2.57 -9.92
CA PHE A 121 -7.02 1.51 -10.77
C PHE A 121 -5.54 1.79 -11.04
N MET A 122 -4.71 0.78 -10.77
CA MET A 122 -3.28 0.81 -11.06
C MET A 122 -3.00 -0.01 -12.32
N PRO A 123 -2.20 0.51 -13.26
CA PRO A 123 -1.79 -0.25 -14.42
C PRO A 123 -0.86 -1.39 -14.01
N CYS A 124 -0.78 -2.43 -14.84
CA CYS A 124 0.27 -3.45 -14.72
C CYS A 124 1.57 -2.93 -15.34
N VAL A 125 2.69 -3.19 -14.66
CA VAL A 125 4.03 -2.87 -15.16
C VAL A 125 4.90 -4.13 -15.16
N THR A 126 5.90 -4.17 -16.03
CA THR A 126 6.81 -5.32 -16.09
C THR A 126 7.76 -5.31 -14.89
N VAL A 127 8.09 -6.49 -14.36
CA VAL A 127 9.16 -6.60 -13.35
C VAL A 127 10.52 -6.28 -13.98
N LYS A 128 10.70 -6.57 -15.28
CA LYS A 128 11.94 -6.27 -16.02
C LYS A 128 12.24 -4.77 -16.11
N SER A 129 11.23 -3.92 -16.31
CA SER A 129 11.42 -2.46 -16.34
C SER A 129 11.94 -1.87 -15.03
N LEU A 130 11.81 -2.59 -13.90
CA LEU A 130 12.41 -2.20 -12.62
C LEU A 130 13.92 -2.44 -12.58
N MET A 131 14.40 -3.46 -13.30
CA MET A 131 15.80 -3.87 -13.33
C MET A 131 16.59 -3.10 -14.38
N ASP A 132 15.93 -2.76 -15.49
CA ASP A 132 16.55 -2.11 -16.64
C ASP A 132 16.59 -0.56 -16.51
N ASN A 133 15.86 0.03 -15.56
CA ASN A 133 15.81 1.48 -15.37
C ASN A 133 15.78 1.86 -13.87
N PRO A 134 16.92 1.71 -13.15
CA PRO A 134 17.00 1.99 -11.71
C PRO A 134 16.80 3.47 -11.32
N GLY A 135 16.71 4.37 -12.30
CA GLY A 135 16.39 5.78 -12.09
C GLY A 135 16.25 6.48 -13.43
N TYR A 136 15.07 7.07 -13.68
CA TYR A 136 15.04 8.20 -14.60
C TYR A 136 15.63 9.40 -13.87
N GLU A 137 16.77 9.86 -14.36
CA GLU A 137 17.28 11.20 -14.19
C GLU A 137 16.20 12.21 -14.57
N ASN A 138 15.79 13.03 -13.60
CA ASN A 138 15.73 14.51 -13.64
C ASN A 138 15.05 15.04 -12.37
#